data_AF-A0A9X0A6Y9-F1
#
_entry.id   AF-A0A9X0A6Y9-F1
#
_cell.length_a   1.000
_cell.length_b   1.000
_cell.length_c   1.000
_cell.angle_alpha   90.00
_cell.angle_beta   90.00
_cell.angle_gamma   90.00
#
_symmetry.space_group_name_H-M   'P 1'
#
loop_
_entity.id
_entity.type
_entity.pdbx_description
1 polymer ?
#
loop_
_entity_poly.entity_id
_entity_poly.type
_entity_poly.pdbx_seq_one_letter_code
_entity_poly.pdbx_strand_id
1 'polypeptide(L)'
;MFGQIVKYSYFGVAATVYSDALSWLNSGTLDRDDVFSGLVNQWRYYNTRDKTNYFVTSSPMIKAVCVDEDFRECNSDRVYLNMSFNDGSGNTINNATTDYFYRSKGIYRNIRPVYKHSSQSWYLQYVDGYWVVTSSYSPSNSEEKAYMRVKDLALRPEYISNTWSVHYKGWRDEPTLRVLCRGVTSMSNTCPSKPCDSKATCVFTSGNETLCLCSAGYMGLTCSENKQCPTPHPKTGTELNFAYPGQRPGDLGMAFCSGSYPSVRYYFCSDDRGTYWRGQGSACTAEDTPWTPTQKPWTPIQKPWSPMVTQEPWHPRVTPKLLPVNP
;
A
#
# COMPACT_ATOMS: atom_id res chain seq x y z
N MET A 1 -0.79 -7.79 11.82
CA MET A 1 0.28 -8.65 12.36
C MET A 1 1.60 -7.95 12.11
N PHE A 2 2.21 -7.39 13.15
CA PHE A 2 3.59 -6.91 13.09
C PHE A 2 4.49 -8.12 13.40
N GLY A 3 5.20 -8.62 12.38
CA GLY A 3 6.19 -9.69 12.51
C GLY A 3 5.60 -11.08 12.80
N GLN A 4 5.78 -12.00 11.86
CA GLN A 4 5.78 -13.42 12.20
C GLN A 4 7.12 -13.71 12.89
N ILE A 5 7.10 -14.33 14.07
CA ILE A 5 8.32 -14.87 14.69
C ILE A 5 8.70 -16.12 13.87
N VAL A 6 9.39 -15.89 12.76
CA VAL A 6 10.20 -16.92 12.12
C VAL A 6 11.56 -16.81 12.80
N LYS A 7 11.92 -17.85 13.58
CA LYS A 7 13.23 -17.98 14.23
C LYS A 7 14.32 -17.44 13.29
N TYR A 8 14.93 -16.31 13.68
CA TYR A 8 16.11 -15.67 13.08
C TYR A 8 15.97 -14.73 11.88
N SER A 9 14.81 -14.13 11.60
CA SER A 9 14.75 -13.04 10.59
C SER A 9 13.94 -11.84 11.09
N TYR A 10 14.61 -10.93 11.80
CA TYR A 10 14.06 -9.61 12.10
C TYR A 10 14.14 -8.75 10.83
N PHE A 11 13.02 -8.58 10.13
CA PHE A 11 12.82 -7.46 9.22
C PHE A 11 11.58 -6.72 9.70
N GLY A 12 11.73 -5.45 10.03
CA GLY A 12 10.63 -4.64 10.50
C GLY A 12 11.06 -3.38 11.22
N VAL A 13 10.12 -2.46 11.32
CA VAL A 13 10.19 -1.35 12.25
C VAL A 13 9.57 -1.85 13.55
N ALA A 14 10.27 -1.66 14.66
CA ALA A 14 9.80 -1.99 15.99
C ALA A 14 9.58 -0.70 16.77
N ALA A 15 8.61 -0.68 17.67
CA ALA A 15 8.40 0.43 18.57
C ALA A 15 8.71 0.03 20.00
N THR A 16 9.37 0.91 20.73
CA THR A 16 9.33 0.92 22.19
C THR A 16 8.06 1.65 22.60
N VAL A 17 7.29 1.09 23.53
CA VAL A 17 6.00 1.64 23.98
C VAL A 17 6.10 2.21 25.40
N TYR A 18 5.28 3.22 25.73
CA TYR A 18 5.29 3.87 27.06
C TYR A 18 4.68 3.01 28.17
N SER A 19 3.68 2.20 27.82
CA SER A 19 2.92 1.38 28.75
C SER A 19 2.59 0.04 28.12
N ASP A 20 1.98 -0.85 28.91
CA ASP A 20 1.39 -2.06 28.38
C ASP A 20 0.38 -1.71 27.26
N ALA A 21 0.54 -2.35 26.10
CA ALA A 21 -0.25 -2.05 24.91
C ALA A 21 -1.73 -2.39 25.12
N LEU A 22 -2.04 -3.43 25.91
CA LEU A 22 -3.40 -3.83 26.21
C LEU A 22 -4.10 -2.78 27.10
N SER A 23 -3.40 -2.28 28.11
CA SER A 23 -3.88 -1.19 28.98
C SER A 23 -4.11 0.10 28.19
N TRP A 24 -3.21 0.43 27.26
CA TRP A 24 -3.37 1.60 26.39
C TRP A 24 -4.56 1.47 25.45
N LEU A 25 -4.80 0.29 24.86
CA LEU A 25 -5.97 0.06 24.00
C LEU A 25 -7.31 0.26 24.74
N ASN A 26 -7.34 0.07 26.06
CA ASN A 26 -8.55 0.22 26.88
C ASN A 26 -8.78 1.64 27.40
N SER A 27 -7.74 2.48 27.48
CA SER A 27 -7.80 3.78 28.19
C SER A 27 -7.18 4.95 27.42
N GLY A 28 -6.48 4.66 26.33
CA GLY A 28 -5.82 5.65 25.49
C GLY A 28 -6.83 6.47 24.69
N THR A 29 -6.44 7.72 24.40
CA THR A 29 -7.16 8.54 23.42
C THR A 29 -6.69 8.14 22.03
N LEU A 30 -7.61 7.71 21.18
CA LEU A 30 -7.31 7.35 19.80
C LEU A 30 -7.16 8.61 18.95
N ASP A 31 -5.94 8.90 18.51
CA ASP A 31 -5.69 9.82 17.40
C ASP A 31 -5.88 9.05 16.09
N ARG A 32 -6.84 9.47 15.27
CA ARG A 32 -7.16 8.79 14.00
C ARG A 32 -6.08 9.01 12.93
N ASP A 33 -5.33 10.09 13.05
CA ASP A 33 -4.25 10.44 12.14
C ASP A 33 -2.91 9.83 12.58
N ASP A 34 -2.83 9.33 13.82
CA ASP A 34 -1.70 8.55 14.32
C ASP A 34 -2.13 7.63 15.47
N VAL A 35 -2.68 6.47 15.12
CA VAL A 35 -3.26 5.46 16.02
C VAL A 35 -2.29 5.03 17.10
N PHE A 36 -0.98 5.14 16.87
CA PHE A 36 0.02 4.69 17.83
C PHE A 36 0.79 5.84 18.48
N SER A 37 0.49 7.11 18.18
CA SER A 37 1.18 8.28 18.75
C SER A 37 1.21 8.29 20.27
N GLY A 38 0.09 7.93 20.91
CA GLY A 38 -0.03 7.87 22.37
C GLY A 38 0.62 6.63 23.00
N LEU A 39 0.94 5.61 22.21
CA LEU A 39 1.50 4.33 22.66
C LEU A 39 3.03 4.27 22.45
N VAL A 40 3.49 4.77 21.31
CA VAL A 40 4.86 4.61 20.82
C VAL A 40 5.75 5.70 21.40
N ASN A 41 6.71 5.29 22.22
CA ASN A 41 7.76 6.15 22.75
C ASN A 41 8.88 6.36 21.73
N GLN A 42 9.34 5.28 21.09
CA GLN A 42 10.47 5.40 20.17
C GLN A 42 10.47 4.30 19.12
N TRP A 43 10.49 4.70 17.85
CA TRP A 43 10.67 3.80 16.72
C TRP A 43 12.12 3.35 16.58
N ARG A 44 12.27 2.09 16.19
CA ARG A 44 13.52 1.39 15.93
C ARG A 44 13.40 0.68 14.60
N TYR A 45 14.50 0.55 13.90
CA TYR A 45 14.56 -0.37 12.77
C TYR A 45 15.77 -1.28 12.92
N TYR A 46 15.59 -2.52 12.50
CA TYR A 46 16.70 -3.45 12.39
C TYR A 46 17.43 -3.21 11.08
N ASN A 47 18.70 -2.82 11.17
CA ASN A 47 19.56 -2.73 10.01
C ASN A 47 20.14 -4.12 9.73
N THR A 48 19.80 -4.66 8.56
CA THR A 48 20.22 -5.98 8.13
C THR A 48 21.71 -6.05 7.78
N ARG A 49 22.35 -4.91 7.46
CA ARG A 49 23.77 -4.82 7.09
C ARG A 49 24.68 -5.09 8.28
N ASP A 50 24.43 -4.44 9.40
CA ASP A 50 25.23 -4.55 10.63
C ASP A 50 24.57 -5.43 11.70
N LYS A 51 23.41 -6.03 11.37
CA LYS A 51 22.62 -6.87 12.27
C LYS A 51 22.29 -6.17 13.60
N THR A 52 22.11 -4.86 13.56
CA THR A 52 21.95 -4.00 14.75
C THR A 52 20.65 -3.19 14.68
N ASN A 53 20.04 -2.91 15.83
CA ASN A 53 18.88 -2.03 15.91
C ASN A 53 19.34 -0.57 16.08
N TYR A 54 18.76 0.33 15.29
CA TYR A 54 18.99 1.76 15.39
C TYR A 54 17.73 2.49 15.81
N PHE A 55 17.93 3.60 16.51
CA PHE A 55 16.86 4.55 16.75
C PHE A 55 16.58 5.37 15.51
N VAL A 56 15.29 5.54 15.18
CA VAL A 56 14.86 6.50 14.17
C VAL A 56 15.09 7.91 14.75
N THR A 57 16.13 8.60 14.27
CA THR A 57 16.59 9.91 14.81
C THR A 57 15.99 11.11 14.10
N SER A 58 15.55 10.92 12.85
CA SER A 58 14.82 11.90 12.05
C SER A 58 13.61 11.21 11.43
N SER A 59 12.48 11.90 11.41
CA SER A 59 11.19 11.38 10.98
C SER A 59 11.22 10.85 9.54
N PRO A 60 10.90 9.57 9.33
CA PRO A 60 9.71 9.28 8.55
C PRO A 60 8.64 8.92 9.58
N MET A 61 7.61 9.76 9.72
CA MET A 61 6.49 9.44 10.60
C MET A 61 5.78 8.26 9.94
N ILE A 62 6.17 7.05 10.35
CA ILE A 62 5.39 5.86 10.09
C ILE A 62 4.18 5.99 11.01
N LYS A 63 3.11 6.58 10.47
CA LYS A 63 1.83 6.68 11.15
C LYS A 63 1.01 5.47 10.77
N ALA A 64 0.47 4.78 11.76
CA ALA A 64 -0.68 3.95 11.52
C ALA A 64 -1.88 4.87 11.54
N VAL A 65 -2.55 5.03 10.41
CA VAL A 65 -3.77 5.82 10.33
C VAL A 65 -4.98 4.90 10.43
N CYS A 66 -6.04 5.37 11.11
CA CYS A 66 -7.34 4.75 10.97
C CYS A 66 -7.79 4.96 9.52
N VAL A 67 -8.13 3.87 8.86
CA VAL A 67 -8.71 3.90 7.51
C VAL A 67 -10.11 3.34 7.57
N ASP A 68 -10.98 3.80 6.68
CA ASP A 68 -12.36 3.32 6.58
C ASP A 68 -12.38 1.79 6.38
N GLU A 69 -13.47 1.12 6.78
CA GLU A 69 -13.64 -0.34 6.65
C GLU A 69 -13.49 -0.84 5.19
N ASP A 70 -13.63 0.07 4.23
CA ASP A 70 -13.49 -0.17 2.80
C ASP A 70 -12.04 -0.12 2.30
N PHE A 71 -11.08 0.27 3.14
CA PHE A 71 -9.67 0.38 2.79
C PHE A 71 -9.00 -0.99 2.75
N ARG A 72 -9.17 -1.68 1.63
CA ARG A 72 -8.62 -3.00 1.38
C ARG A 72 -7.86 -3.02 0.07
N GLU A 73 -6.92 -3.95 -0.02
CA GLU A 73 -6.18 -4.23 -1.25
C GLU A 73 -7.16 -4.62 -2.36
N CYS A 74 -7.25 -3.85 -3.44
CA CYS A 74 -8.11 -4.17 -4.56
C CYS A 74 -7.49 -5.27 -5.42
N ASN A 75 -7.79 -6.52 -5.06
CA ASN A 75 -7.31 -7.71 -5.77
C ASN A 75 -8.02 -7.91 -7.12
N SER A 76 -9.10 -7.17 -7.37
CA SER A 76 -9.89 -7.23 -8.59
C SER A 76 -9.24 -6.56 -9.80
N ASP A 77 -8.12 -5.84 -9.60
CA ASP A 77 -7.52 -4.93 -10.59
C ASP A 77 -8.46 -3.81 -11.06
N ARG A 78 -9.55 -3.58 -10.32
CA ARG A 78 -10.57 -2.59 -10.65
C ARG A 78 -10.85 -1.70 -9.45
N VAL A 79 -10.90 -0.40 -9.71
CA VAL A 79 -11.26 0.62 -8.73
C VAL A 79 -12.28 1.57 -9.34
N TYR A 80 -13.06 2.28 -8.56
CA TYR A 80 -14.03 3.25 -9.05
C TYR A 80 -14.04 4.50 -8.17
N LEU A 81 -14.57 5.59 -8.72
CA LEU A 81 -14.84 6.81 -7.96
C LEU A 81 -16.21 6.67 -7.30
N ASN A 82 -16.30 6.92 -6.00
CA ASN A 82 -17.57 6.83 -5.26
C ASN A 82 -18.59 7.91 -5.62
N MET A 83 -18.27 8.82 -6.53
CA MET A 83 -19.12 9.93 -6.96
C MET A 83 -19.36 9.94 -8.46
N SER A 84 -20.56 10.29 -8.87
CA SER A 84 -20.87 10.52 -10.28
C SER A 84 -20.56 11.96 -10.68
N PHE A 85 -20.06 12.14 -11.89
CA PHE A 85 -19.72 13.45 -12.45
C PHE A 85 -20.42 13.66 -13.77
N ASN A 86 -20.83 14.91 -14.01
CA ASN A 86 -21.50 15.35 -15.23
C ASN A 86 -20.66 16.44 -15.91
N ASP A 87 -20.79 16.58 -17.23
CA ASP A 87 -20.09 17.59 -18.03
C ASP A 87 -20.62 19.02 -17.87
N GLY A 88 -21.61 19.24 -17.00
CA GLY A 88 -22.28 20.52 -16.81
C GLY A 88 -23.35 20.86 -17.87
N SER A 89 -23.50 20.03 -18.90
CA SER A 89 -24.57 20.08 -19.91
C SER A 89 -25.65 19.02 -19.67
N GLY A 90 -25.52 18.25 -18.58
CA GLY A 90 -26.46 17.19 -18.19
C GLY A 90 -26.03 15.78 -18.58
N ASN A 91 -24.90 15.61 -19.27
CA ASN A 91 -24.39 14.28 -19.61
C ASN A 91 -23.51 13.72 -18.49
N THR A 92 -23.79 12.49 -18.08
CA THR A 92 -22.94 11.77 -17.12
C THR A 92 -21.64 11.33 -17.79
N ILE A 93 -20.51 11.79 -17.24
CA ILE A 93 -19.16 11.46 -17.73
C ILE A 93 -18.45 10.42 -16.87
N ASN A 94 -18.85 10.29 -15.60
CA ASN A 94 -18.49 9.16 -14.75
C ASN A 94 -19.71 8.78 -13.92
N ASN A 95 -20.12 7.53 -13.97
CA ASN A 95 -21.20 6.99 -13.15
C ASN A 95 -20.61 6.06 -12.08
N ALA A 96 -20.70 6.46 -10.80
CA ALA A 96 -20.16 5.69 -9.68
C ALA A 96 -20.74 4.26 -9.57
N THR A 97 -21.94 4.02 -10.10
CA THR A 97 -22.59 2.71 -10.01
C THR A 97 -22.11 1.75 -11.10
N THR A 98 -21.73 2.23 -12.27
CA THR A 98 -21.45 1.38 -13.45
C THR A 98 -20.01 1.46 -13.93
N ASP A 99 -19.40 2.64 -13.83
CA ASP A 99 -18.07 2.91 -14.34
C ASP A 99 -16.98 2.52 -13.34
N TYR A 100 -15.82 2.19 -13.89
CA TYR A 100 -14.65 1.82 -13.11
C TYR A 100 -13.39 2.06 -13.92
N PHE A 101 -12.26 2.07 -13.23
CA PHE A 101 -10.93 2.05 -13.77
C PHE A 101 -10.35 0.64 -13.63
N TYR A 102 -9.81 0.09 -14.71
CA TYR A 102 -9.11 -1.19 -14.72
C TYR A 102 -7.62 -0.99 -14.96
N ARG A 103 -6.80 -1.82 -14.30
CA ARG A 103 -5.34 -1.73 -14.42
C ARG A 103 -4.90 -2.00 -15.86
N SER A 104 -4.05 -1.12 -16.38
CA SER A 104 -3.38 -1.32 -17.66
C SER A 104 -2.16 -2.20 -17.47
N LYS A 105 -2.22 -3.43 -17.99
CA LYS A 105 -1.15 -4.43 -17.85
C LYS A 105 0.18 -3.90 -18.35
N GLY A 106 1.24 -4.10 -17.57
CA GLY A 106 2.59 -3.67 -17.92
C GLY A 106 2.86 -2.16 -17.85
N ILE A 107 1.87 -1.31 -17.56
CA ILE A 107 2.04 0.15 -17.52
C ILE A 107 2.13 0.61 -16.07
N TYR A 108 3.31 1.15 -15.71
CA TYR A 108 3.61 1.65 -14.38
C TYR A 108 4.27 3.02 -14.46
N ARG A 109 3.95 3.90 -13.50
CA ARG A 109 4.59 5.21 -13.32
C ARG A 109 5.01 5.36 -11.87
N ASN A 110 6.29 5.65 -11.63
CA ASN A 110 6.83 5.78 -10.27
C ASN A 110 6.38 4.62 -9.38
N ILE A 111 6.70 3.39 -9.79
CA ILE A 111 6.34 2.11 -9.15
C ILE A 111 4.83 1.88 -8.89
N ARG A 112 3.94 2.68 -9.50
CA ARG A 112 2.48 2.58 -9.33
C ARG A 112 1.81 2.15 -10.63
N PRO A 113 0.82 1.26 -10.58
CA PRO A 113 0.07 0.87 -11.77
C PRO A 113 -0.72 2.04 -12.34
N VAL A 114 -0.84 2.07 -13.67
CA VAL A 114 -1.74 2.98 -14.39
C VAL A 114 -3.07 2.29 -14.65
N TYR A 115 -4.18 2.99 -14.46
CA TYR A 115 -5.51 2.47 -14.72
C TYR A 115 -6.19 3.25 -15.85
N LYS A 116 -7.06 2.56 -16.60
CA LYS A 116 -7.85 3.13 -17.69
C LYS A 116 -9.33 3.05 -17.35
N HIS A 117 -10.08 4.10 -17.65
CA HIS A 117 -11.52 4.16 -17.43
C HIS A 117 -12.29 3.21 -18.35
N SER A 118 -13.39 2.63 -17.87
CA SER A 118 -14.22 1.65 -18.59
C SER A 118 -14.95 2.27 -19.78
N SER A 119 -15.39 3.52 -19.63
CA SER A 119 -16.38 4.15 -20.52
C SER A 119 -15.87 5.46 -21.16
N GLN A 120 -14.68 5.93 -20.77
CA GLN A 120 -14.12 7.22 -21.18
C GLN A 120 -12.67 7.04 -21.59
N SER A 121 -12.14 8.01 -22.34
CA SER A 121 -10.69 8.10 -22.63
C SER A 121 -9.93 8.74 -21.47
N TRP A 122 -10.14 8.24 -20.25
CA TRP A 122 -9.51 8.74 -19.03
C TRP A 122 -8.54 7.71 -18.44
N TYR A 123 -7.55 8.23 -17.73
CA TYR A 123 -6.53 7.47 -17.03
C TYR A 123 -6.45 7.94 -15.59
N LEU A 124 -6.24 6.99 -14.68
CA LEU A 124 -5.87 7.24 -13.29
C LEU A 124 -4.43 6.81 -13.10
N GLN A 125 -3.55 7.76 -12.80
CA GLN A 125 -2.10 7.54 -12.76
C GLN A 125 -1.38 8.52 -11.84
N TYR A 126 -0.17 8.15 -11.44
CA TYR A 126 0.67 8.95 -10.57
C TYR A 126 1.68 9.81 -11.35
N VAL A 127 1.69 11.11 -11.09
CA VAL A 127 2.46 12.13 -11.82
C VAL A 127 2.84 13.26 -10.87
N ASP A 128 4.11 13.64 -10.83
CA ASP A 128 4.57 14.87 -10.14
C ASP A 128 4.16 14.98 -8.65
N GLY A 129 4.11 13.86 -7.92
CA GLY A 129 3.67 13.84 -6.52
C GLY A 129 2.16 13.73 -6.32
N TYR A 130 1.38 13.65 -7.40
CA TYR A 130 -0.08 13.56 -7.38
C TYR A 130 -0.58 12.26 -7.98
N TRP A 131 -1.69 11.75 -7.45
CA TRP A 131 -2.60 10.92 -8.24
C TRP A 131 -3.51 11.82 -9.06
N VAL A 132 -3.70 11.48 -10.34
CA VAL A 132 -4.40 12.33 -11.30
C VAL A 132 -5.36 11.48 -12.14
N VAL A 133 -6.60 11.97 -12.28
CA VAL A 133 -7.54 11.53 -13.33
C VAL A 133 -7.40 12.50 -14.51
N THR A 134 -6.95 12.01 -15.67
CA THR A 134 -6.61 12.84 -16.84
C THR A 134 -7.00 12.15 -18.15
N SER A 135 -7.26 12.92 -19.21
CA SER A 135 -7.40 12.37 -20.56
C SER A 135 -6.06 12.11 -21.26
N SER A 136 -4.93 12.51 -20.67
CA SER A 136 -3.60 12.29 -21.24
C SER A 136 -3.12 10.88 -20.92
N TYR A 137 -2.68 10.14 -21.94
CA TYR A 137 -2.04 8.84 -21.75
C TYR A 137 -0.69 8.95 -21.05
N SER A 138 0.02 10.08 -21.27
CA SER A 138 1.34 10.32 -20.70
C SER A 138 1.52 11.78 -20.29
N PRO A 139 0.80 12.24 -19.26
CA PRO A 139 0.92 13.60 -18.77
C PRO A 139 2.35 13.90 -18.30
N SER A 140 2.80 15.11 -18.60
CA SER A 140 4.10 15.66 -18.18
C SER A 140 4.08 16.22 -16.76
N ASN A 141 2.91 16.66 -16.28
CA ASN A 141 2.71 17.23 -14.94
C ASN A 141 1.28 16.93 -14.43
N SER A 142 0.98 17.34 -13.19
CA SER A 142 -0.31 17.03 -12.54
C SER A 142 -1.52 17.81 -13.08
N GLU A 143 -1.33 18.79 -13.96
CA GLU A 143 -2.40 19.64 -14.51
C GLU A 143 -2.75 19.32 -15.97
N GLU A 144 -1.88 18.61 -16.68
CA GLU A 144 -2.05 18.33 -18.11
C GLU A 144 -3.33 17.52 -18.36
N LYS A 145 -4.36 18.22 -18.89
CA LYS A 145 -5.70 17.69 -19.16
C LYS A 145 -6.29 16.94 -17.95
N ALA A 146 -5.96 17.40 -16.76
CA ALA A 146 -6.43 16.81 -15.51
C ALA A 146 -7.89 17.20 -15.24
N TYR A 147 -8.70 16.21 -14.88
CA TYR A 147 -10.05 16.39 -14.36
C TYR A 147 -10.05 16.41 -12.83
N MET A 148 -9.15 15.65 -12.20
CA MET A 148 -9.05 15.52 -10.75
C MET A 148 -7.60 15.26 -10.37
N ARG A 149 -7.16 15.79 -9.23
CA ARG A 149 -5.84 15.49 -8.67
C ARG A 149 -5.83 15.50 -7.16
N VAL A 150 -4.91 14.76 -6.57
CA VAL A 150 -4.69 14.72 -5.13
C VAL A 150 -3.21 14.52 -4.85
N LYS A 151 -2.65 15.34 -3.96
CA LYS A 151 -1.25 15.20 -3.52
C LYS A 151 -1.21 14.12 -2.45
N ASP A 152 -0.87 12.89 -2.82
CA ASP A 152 -0.89 11.74 -1.91
C ASP A 152 0.19 10.74 -2.34
N LEU A 153 0.96 10.18 -1.40
CA LEU A 153 2.04 9.24 -1.70
C LEU A 153 1.57 7.78 -1.79
N ALA A 154 0.26 7.52 -1.67
CA ALA A 154 -0.33 6.19 -1.77
C ALA A 154 0.23 5.39 -2.95
N LEU A 155 0.64 4.15 -2.69
CA LEU A 155 1.22 3.26 -3.70
C LEU A 155 0.16 2.57 -4.57
N ARG A 156 -1.09 2.60 -4.13
CA ARG A 156 -2.25 2.15 -4.89
C ARG A 156 -3.36 3.18 -4.74
N PRO A 157 -4.21 3.37 -5.75
CA PRO A 157 -5.17 4.47 -5.72
C PRO A 157 -6.25 4.29 -4.66
N GLU A 158 -6.62 3.06 -4.30
CA GLU A 158 -7.54 2.80 -3.20
C GLU A 158 -6.98 3.17 -1.81
N TYR A 159 -5.69 3.49 -1.75
CA TYR A 159 -5.02 3.92 -0.52
C TYR A 159 -4.93 5.44 -0.37
N ILE A 160 -5.47 6.19 -1.33
CA ILE A 160 -5.49 7.65 -1.29
C ILE A 160 -6.44 8.09 -0.18
N SER A 161 -5.90 8.86 0.76
CA SER A 161 -6.65 9.40 1.91
C SER A 161 -6.80 10.91 1.86
N ASN A 162 -5.94 11.61 1.12
CA ASN A 162 -5.97 13.07 1.05
C ASN A 162 -7.16 13.61 0.25
N THR A 163 -7.47 14.89 0.46
CA THR A 163 -8.58 15.58 -0.19
C THR A 163 -8.29 15.79 -1.68
N TRP A 164 -9.21 15.33 -2.52
CA TRP A 164 -9.12 15.53 -3.96
C TRP A 164 -9.47 16.96 -4.34
N SER A 165 -8.80 17.49 -5.34
CA SER A 165 -9.20 18.69 -6.06
C SER A 165 -9.77 18.28 -7.42
N VAL A 166 -10.95 18.78 -7.75
CA VAL A 166 -11.69 18.44 -8.97
C VAL A 166 -11.81 19.68 -9.84
N HIS A 167 -11.58 19.53 -11.13
CA HIS A 167 -11.59 20.59 -12.13
C HIS A 167 -12.90 20.60 -12.93
N TYR A 168 -13.91 21.30 -12.40
CA TYR A 168 -15.16 21.63 -13.11
C TYR A 168 -15.52 23.08 -12.84
N LYS A 169 -15.38 23.94 -13.86
CA LYS A 169 -15.48 25.41 -13.74
C LYS A 169 -14.46 26.00 -12.75
N GLY A 170 -13.27 25.40 -12.69
CA GLY A 170 -12.20 25.72 -11.74
C GLY A 170 -11.89 24.55 -10.81
N TRP A 171 -10.78 24.67 -10.09
CA TRP A 171 -10.38 23.71 -9.07
C TRP A 171 -11.18 23.93 -7.80
N ARG A 172 -11.78 22.85 -7.28
CA ARG A 172 -12.47 22.84 -5.99
C ARG A 172 -12.11 21.60 -5.22
N ASP A 173 -12.03 21.73 -3.92
CA ASP A 173 -11.79 20.58 -3.05
C ASP A 173 -13.07 19.74 -2.93
N GLU A 174 -12.90 18.43 -3.01
CA GLU A 174 -13.95 17.44 -2.89
C GLU A 174 -13.55 16.44 -1.78
N PRO A 175 -13.88 16.77 -0.51
CA PRO A 175 -13.44 16.00 0.65
C PRO A 175 -14.15 14.64 0.75
N THR A 176 -15.20 14.41 -0.02
CA THR A 176 -15.98 13.16 -0.03
C THR A 176 -15.56 12.19 -1.14
N LEU A 177 -14.78 12.65 -2.12
CA LEU A 177 -14.30 11.82 -3.21
C LEU A 177 -13.28 10.80 -2.71
N ARG A 178 -13.52 9.53 -3.04
CA ARG A 178 -12.64 8.40 -2.73
C ARG A 178 -12.51 7.52 -3.96
N VAL A 179 -11.36 6.83 -4.03
CA VAL A 179 -11.17 5.71 -4.95
C VAL A 179 -11.38 4.43 -4.15
N LEU A 180 -12.34 3.61 -4.56
CA LEU A 180 -12.73 2.39 -3.85
C LEU A 180 -12.53 1.16 -4.73
N CYS A 181 -12.38 -0.02 -4.10
CA CYS A 181 -12.28 -1.27 -4.85
C CYS A 181 -13.60 -1.62 -5.52
N ARG A 182 -13.54 -1.96 -6.82
CA ARG A 182 -14.70 -2.45 -7.55
C ARG A 182 -14.79 -3.97 -7.44
N GLY A 183 -15.92 -4.46 -6.95
CA GLY A 183 -16.20 -5.87 -6.73
C GLY A 183 -17.06 -6.56 -7.78
N VAL A 184 -17.46 -7.80 -7.48
CA VAL A 184 -18.52 -8.52 -8.18
C VAL A 184 -19.83 -7.86 -7.76
N THR A 185 -20.59 -7.35 -8.73
CA THR A 185 -21.87 -6.70 -8.48
C THR A 185 -22.81 -7.63 -7.73
N SER A 186 -23.19 -7.26 -6.52
CA SER A 186 -24.30 -7.87 -5.80
C SER A 186 -24.96 -6.78 -4.96
N MET A 187 -26.16 -6.33 -5.29
CA MET A 187 -26.94 -5.37 -4.50
C MET A 187 -27.43 -5.97 -3.15
N SER A 188 -26.66 -6.89 -2.56
CA SER A 188 -26.96 -7.59 -1.32
C SER A 188 -25.78 -7.49 -0.35
N ASN A 189 -26.08 -7.23 0.93
CA ASN A 189 -25.11 -7.19 2.04
C ASN A 189 -24.66 -8.61 2.45
N THR A 190 -24.63 -9.53 1.50
CA THR A 190 -24.33 -10.93 1.71
C THR A 190 -23.44 -11.38 0.58
N CYS A 191 -22.44 -12.18 0.93
CA CYS A 191 -21.70 -12.97 -0.03
C CYS A 191 -22.65 -14.02 -0.63
N PRO A 192 -22.94 -13.98 -1.95
CA PRO A 192 -23.75 -15.01 -2.60
C PRO A 192 -23.14 -16.41 -2.44
N SER A 193 -23.82 -17.46 -2.92
CA SER A 193 -23.46 -18.86 -2.65
C SER A 193 -22.07 -19.33 -3.14
N LYS A 194 -21.27 -18.48 -3.82
CA LYS A 194 -19.80 -18.53 -4.01
C LYS A 194 -19.38 -17.53 -5.12
N PRO A 195 -19.35 -16.22 -4.86
CA PRO A 195 -18.89 -15.21 -5.84
C PRO A 195 -17.38 -15.28 -6.10
N CYS A 196 -16.63 -15.86 -5.16
CA CYS A 196 -15.19 -15.96 -5.17
C CYS A 196 -14.76 -17.41 -5.34
N ASP A 197 -13.55 -17.62 -5.87
CA ASP A 197 -12.88 -18.91 -5.85
C ASP A 197 -12.79 -19.46 -4.42
N SER A 198 -12.77 -20.79 -4.30
CA SER A 198 -12.66 -21.54 -3.04
C SER A 198 -11.56 -21.07 -2.08
N LYS A 199 -10.49 -20.46 -2.59
CA LYS A 199 -9.35 -19.97 -1.79
C LYS A 199 -9.42 -18.48 -1.44
N ALA A 200 -10.51 -17.80 -1.77
CA ALA A 200 -10.71 -16.39 -1.52
C ALA A 200 -11.68 -16.16 -0.35
N THR A 201 -11.46 -15.07 0.39
CA THR A 201 -12.40 -14.61 1.41
C THR A 201 -13.35 -13.61 0.78
N CYS A 202 -14.66 -13.86 0.87
CA CYS A 202 -15.64 -12.90 0.40
C CYS A 202 -15.94 -11.87 1.50
N VAL A 203 -16.00 -10.59 1.13
CA VAL A 203 -16.44 -9.47 1.97
C VAL A 203 -17.36 -8.55 1.16
N PHE A 204 -18.05 -7.61 1.81
CA PHE A 204 -18.83 -6.58 1.12
C PHE A 204 -18.34 -5.16 1.48
N THR A 205 -18.59 -4.20 0.60
CA THR A 205 -18.33 -2.77 0.82
C THR A 205 -19.53 -2.05 1.42
N SER A 206 -19.30 -0.87 1.98
CA SER A 206 -20.38 0.06 2.36
C SER A 206 -21.26 0.46 1.16
N GLY A 207 -20.75 0.32 -0.06
CA GLY A 207 -21.47 0.49 -1.32
C GLY A 207 -22.24 -0.74 -1.78
N ASN A 208 -22.41 -1.76 -0.92
CA ASN A 208 -23.04 -3.04 -1.23
C ASN A 208 -22.39 -3.72 -2.45
N GLU A 209 -21.06 -3.73 -2.53
CA GLU A 209 -20.34 -4.52 -3.53
C GLU A 209 -19.68 -5.73 -2.88
N THR A 210 -19.83 -6.91 -3.48
CA THR A 210 -19.09 -8.09 -3.04
C THR A 210 -17.65 -8.02 -3.54
N LEU A 211 -16.68 -8.05 -2.63
CA LEU A 211 -15.26 -8.10 -2.94
C LEU A 211 -14.67 -9.46 -2.58
N CYS A 212 -13.85 -9.99 -3.49
CA CYS A 212 -13.07 -11.18 -3.25
C CYS A 212 -11.66 -10.82 -2.78
N LEU A 213 -11.37 -11.13 -1.52
CA LEU A 213 -10.04 -11.04 -0.96
C LEU A 213 -9.24 -12.27 -1.37
N CYS A 214 -8.35 -12.11 -2.34
CA CYS A 214 -7.61 -13.20 -2.94
C CYS A 214 -6.47 -13.63 -2.03
N SER A 215 -6.25 -14.95 -1.97
CA SER A 215 -5.00 -15.51 -1.43
C SER A 215 -3.78 -14.98 -2.23
N ALA A 216 -2.59 -15.05 -1.62
CA ALA A 216 -1.36 -14.61 -2.27
C ALA A 216 -1.18 -15.26 -3.65
N GLY A 217 -0.79 -14.46 -4.65
CA GLY A 217 -0.62 -14.90 -6.04
C GLY A 217 -1.90 -14.94 -6.89
N TYR A 218 -3.09 -14.85 -6.26
CA TYR A 218 -4.38 -14.82 -6.96
C TYR A 218 -4.91 -13.40 -7.13
N MET A 219 -5.60 -13.16 -8.24
CA MET A 219 -6.17 -11.86 -8.60
C MET A 219 -7.42 -12.00 -9.47
N GLY A 220 -7.99 -10.85 -9.84
CA GLY A 220 -9.21 -10.75 -10.62
C GLY A 220 -10.43 -10.67 -9.72
N LEU A 221 -11.58 -10.32 -10.31
CA LEU A 221 -12.83 -10.07 -9.60
C LEU A 221 -13.25 -11.22 -8.67
N THR A 222 -13.03 -12.46 -9.11
CA THR A 222 -13.41 -13.68 -8.39
C THR A 222 -12.20 -14.44 -7.85
N CYS A 223 -10.99 -13.88 -7.93
CA CYS A 223 -9.73 -14.54 -7.57
C CYS A 223 -9.41 -15.83 -8.34
N SER A 224 -9.90 -15.97 -9.57
CA SER A 224 -9.67 -17.15 -10.42
C SER A 224 -8.35 -17.09 -11.20
N GLU A 225 -7.71 -15.92 -11.31
CA GLU A 225 -6.45 -15.77 -12.03
C GLU A 225 -5.27 -15.97 -11.09
N ASN A 226 -4.44 -16.99 -11.34
CA ASN A 226 -3.15 -17.15 -10.67
C ASN A 226 -2.04 -16.53 -11.52
N LYS A 227 -1.56 -15.36 -11.12
CA LYS A 227 -0.46 -14.64 -11.77
C LYS A 227 0.46 -14.07 -10.71
N GLN A 228 1.68 -14.59 -10.69
CA GLN A 228 2.66 -14.21 -9.70
C GLN A 228 4.04 -14.05 -10.32
N CYS A 229 4.77 -13.06 -9.85
CA CYS A 229 6.21 -13.00 -9.99
C CYS A 229 6.84 -14.17 -9.23
N PRO A 230 7.99 -14.68 -9.69
CA PRO A 230 8.73 -15.69 -8.96
C PRO A 230 9.10 -15.18 -7.57
N THR A 231 9.32 -16.11 -6.64
CA THR A 231 9.91 -15.78 -5.34
C THR A 231 11.21 -15.00 -5.56
N PRO A 232 11.27 -13.75 -5.11
CA PRO A 232 12.45 -12.94 -5.34
C PRO A 232 13.60 -13.48 -4.51
N HIS A 233 14.78 -13.51 -5.12
CA HIS A 233 16.03 -13.81 -4.45
C HIS A 233 16.92 -12.56 -4.51
N PRO A 234 17.59 -12.20 -3.41
CA PRO A 234 18.57 -11.11 -3.43
C PRO A 234 19.63 -11.39 -4.48
N LYS A 235 20.00 -10.36 -5.25
CA LYS A 235 21.10 -10.46 -6.21
C LYS A 235 22.43 -10.67 -5.50
N THR A 236 23.09 -11.79 -5.80
CA THR A 236 24.39 -12.15 -5.24
C THR A 236 25.40 -11.00 -5.37
N GLY A 237 26.08 -10.68 -4.26
CA GLY A 237 27.12 -9.65 -4.20
C GLY A 237 26.64 -8.20 -4.13
N THR A 238 25.37 -7.91 -4.47
CA THR A 238 24.84 -6.53 -4.49
C THR A 238 23.68 -6.31 -3.52
N GLU A 239 22.96 -7.37 -3.15
CA GLU A 239 21.79 -7.29 -2.27
C GLU A 239 21.91 -8.27 -1.11
N LEU A 240 21.64 -7.80 0.11
CA LEU A 240 21.70 -8.58 1.35
C LEU A 240 20.41 -9.36 1.60
N ASN A 241 19.26 -8.78 1.23
CA ASN A 241 17.94 -9.37 1.42
C ASN A 241 16.91 -8.73 0.47
N PHE A 242 15.77 -9.40 0.27
CA PHE A 242 14.62 -8.94 -0.50
C PHE A 242 13.33 -9.17 0.31
N ALA A 243 12.64 -8.09 0.68
CA ALA A 243 11.36 -8.12 1.39
C ALA A 243 10.19 -7.83 0.43
N TYR A 244 9.09 -8.55 0.59
CA TYR A 244 7.88 -8.39 -0.23
C TYR A 244 6.64 -8.87 0.54
N PRO A 245 5.48 -8.18 0.45
CA PRO A 245 4.23 -8.59 1.10
C PRO A 245 3.40 -9.56 0.24
N GLY A 246 3.69 -9.66 -1.06
CA GLY A 246 2.97 -10.45 -2.04
C GLY A 246 3.74 -10.55 -3.36
N GLN A 247 3.23 -11.34 -4.29
CA GLN A 247 3.90 -11.64 -5.58
C GLN A 247 3.03 -11.33 -6.79
N ARG A 248 1.86 -10.70 -6.63
CA ARG A 248 0.95 -10.40 -7.74
C ARG A 248 1.42 -9.16 -8.49
N PRO A 249 1.12 -9.05 -9.79
CA PRO A 249 1.31 -7.80 -10.52
C PRO A 249 0.80 -6.56 -9.77
N GLY A 250 1.66 -5.57 -9.59
CA GLY A 250 1.42 -4.39 -8.76
C GLY A 250 1.93 -4.48 -7.32
N ASP A 251 2.18 -5.69 -6.78
CA ASP A 251 2.78 -5.85 -5.45
C ASP A 251 4.21 -5.30 -5.45
N LEU A 252 4.60 -4.68 -4.33
CA LEU A 252 5.91 -4.04 -4.18
C LEU A 252 6.91 -4.96 -3.48
N GLY A 253 8.17 -4.75 -3.81
CA GLY A 253 9.30 -5.41 -3.18
C GLY A 253 10.35 -4.38 -2.81
N MET A 254 11.25 -4.76 -1.92
CA MET A 254 12.38 -3.93 -1.53
C MET A 254 13.59 -4.82 -1.32
N ALA A 255 14.70 -4.49 -1.97
CA ALA A 255 15.98 -5.11 -1.68
C ALA A 255 16.85 -4.18 -0.84
N PHE A 256 17.67 -4.76 0.02
CA PHE A 256 18.69 -4.05 0.78
C PHE A 256 20.03 -4.17 0.08
N CYS A 257 20.67 -3.06 -0.25
CA CYS A 257 21.95 -3.07 -0.96
C CYS A 257 23.12 -3.39 -0.01
N SER A 258 24.14 -4.09 -0.52
CA SER A 258 25.35 -4.45 0.25
C SER A 258 26.31 -3.26 0.44
N GLY A 259 26.57 -2.48 -0.62
CA GLY A 259 27.57 -1.39 -0.62
C GLY A 259 27.06 0.01 -0.97
N SER A 260 25.79 0.17 -1.39
CA SER A 260 25.28 1.42 -2.00
C SER A 260 24.46 2.29 -1.05
N TYR A 261 24.47 3.60 -1.31
CA TYR A 261 23.50 4.56 -0.79
C TYR A 261 22.58 5.04 -1.94
N PRO A 262 21.24 5.02 -1.79
CA PRO A 262 20.49 4.57 -0.62
C PRO A 262 20.67 3.05 -0.39
N SER A 263 20.61 2.63 0.88
CA SER A 263 20.77 1.23 1.32
C SER A 263 19.61 0.32 0.90
N VAL A 264 18.66 0.85 0.13
CA VAL A 264 17.44 0.17 -0.30
C VAL A 264 17.14 0.46 -1.76
N ARG A 265 16.59 -0.54 -2.45
CA ARG A 265 16.09 -0.43 -3.81
C ARG A 265 14.66 -0.96 -3.86
N TYR A 266 13.76 -0.19 -4.46
CA TYR A 266 12.37 -0.61 -4.63
C TYR A 266 12.18 -1.41 -5.91
N TYR A 267 11.31 -2.40 -5.80
CA TYR A 267 10.87 -3.28 -6.86
C TYR A 267 9.35 -3.30 -6.92
N PHE A 268 8.81 -3.64 -8.07
CA PHE A 268 7.39 -3.96 -8.23
C PHE A 268 7.26 -5.20 -9.12
N CYS A 269 6.24 -6.01 -8.86
CA CYS A 269 5.90 -7.14 -9.71
C CYS A 269 5.21 -6.63 -10.96
N SER A 270 5.79 -6.86 -12.13
CA SER A 270 5.29 -6.39 -13.43
C SER A 270 4.71 -7.55 -14.23
N ASP A 271 3.76 -7.25 -15.12
CA ASP A 271 3.06 -8.20 -15.99
C ASP A 271 3.06 -7.77 -17.48
N ASP A 272 4.09 -7.06 -17.93
CA ASP A 272 4.15 -6.51 -19.29
C ASP A 272 4.39 -7.57 -20.37
N ARG A 273 5.36 -8.47 -20.14
CA ARG A 273 5.82 -9.54 -21.05
C ARG A 273 6.12 -10.82 -20.27
N GLY A 274 5.26 -11.11 -19.30
CA GLY A 274 5.46 -12.13 -18.27
C GLY A 274 5.55 -11.52 -16.87
N THR A 275 5.52 -12.36 -15.84
CA THR A 275 5.53 -11.91 -14.44
C THR A 275 6.92 -11.93 -13.82
N TYR A 276 7.48 -10.76 -13.51
CA TYR A 276 8.79 -10.64 -12.87
C TYR A 276 8.97 -9.32 -12.12
N TRP A 277 9.93 -9.31 -11.20
CA TRP A 277 10.28 -8.14 -10.39
C TRP A 277 11.07 -7.12 -11.22
N ARG A 278 10.55 -5.89 -11.31
CA ARG A 278 11.23 -4.75 -11.94
C ARG A 278 11.67 -3.74 -10.88
N GLY A 279 12.95 -3.39 -10.90
CA GLY A 279 13.49 -2.35 -10.02
C GLY A 279 13.40 -0.97 -10.68
N GLN A 280 13.03 0.05 -9.90
CA GLN A 280 13.05 1.45 -10.34
C GLN A 280 13.98 2.28 -9.44
N GLY A 281 14.70 3.24 -10.03
CA GLY A 281 15.72 4.05 -9.34
C GLY A 281 17.13 3.45 -9.43
N SER A 282 18.06 3.98 -8.63
CA SER A 282 19.47 3.56 -8.62
C SER A 282 19.62 2.07 -8.30
N ALA A 283 20.53 1.41 -9.00
CA ALA A 283 20.83 0.01 -8.77
C ALA A 283 21.72 -0.18 -7.52
N CYS A 284 21.58 -1.33 -6.85
CA CYS A 284 22.55 -1.73 -5.85
C CYS A 284 23.90 -2.02 -6.51
N THR A 285 24.98 -1.47 -5.96
CA THR A 285 26.38 -1.68 -6.34
C THR A 285 27.11 -2.56 -5.32
N ALA A 286 28.15 -3.25 -5.80
CA ALA A 286 28.90 -4.26 -5.04
C ALA A 286 30.01 -3.69 -4.13
N GLU A 287 30.32 -2.39 -4.19
CA GLU A 287 31.54 -1.85 -3.56
C GLU A 287 31.30 -0.92 -2.36
N ASP A 288 32.24 -1.10 -1.41
CA ASP A 288 32.35 -0.55 -0.08
C ASP A 288 32.77 0.93 -0.07
N THR A 289 31.94 1.76 0.54
CA THR A 289 32.50 2.79 1.44
C THR A 289 32.22 2.35 2.87
N PRO A 290 33.21 2.42 3.79
CA PRO A 290 32.98 2.27 5.21
C PRO A 290 32.08 3.43 5.66
N TRP A 291 30.77 3.21 5.61
CA TRP A 291 29.83 4.14 6.19
C TRP A 291 29.78 3.87 7.69
N THR A 292 30.27 4.82 8.47
CA THR A 292 30.03 4.83 9.91
C THR A 292 28.58 5.29 10.13
N PRO A 293 27.74 4.49 10.80
CA PRO A 293 26.39 4.92 11.12
C PRO A 293 26.43 6.22 11.90
N THR A 294 25.82 7.28 11.37
CA THR A 294 25.61 8.53 12.11
C THR A 294 24.57 8.36 13.22
N GLN A 295 23.82 7.26 13.20
CA GLN A 295 22.80 6.96 14.19
C GLN A 295 23.34 6.19 15.38
N LYS A 296 22.83 6.52 16.57
CA LYS A 296 23.21 5.87 17.81
C LYS A 296 22.68 4.43 17.81
N PRO A 297 23.56 3.40 17.86
CA PRO A 297 23.11 2.01 17.98
C PRO A 297 22.42 1.83 19.33
N TRP A 298 21.39 0.98 19.36
CA TRP A 298 20.75 0.60 20.61
C TRP A 298 21.49 -0.58 21.25
N THR A 299 21.87 -0.42 22.51
CA THR A 299 22.43 -1.50 23.33
C THR A 299 21.32 -2.07 24.24
N PRO A 300 21.09 -3.39 24.27
CA PRO A 300 20.11 -3.99 25.18
C PRO A 300 20.49 -3.71 26.63
N ILE A 301 19.69 -2.93 27.34
CA ILE A 301 19.86 -2.69 28.79
C ILE A 301 19.21 -3.84 29.60
N GLN A 302 18.42 -4.72 28.98
CA GLN A 302 17.85 -5.90 29.64
C GLN A 302 17.86 -7.15 28.74
N LYS A 303 18.03 -8.32 29.39
CA LYS A 303 17.95 -9.65 28.77
C LYS A 303 16.63 -9.79 27.98
N PRO A 304 16.62 -10.49 26.84
CA PRO A 304 15.41 -10.71 26.07
C PRO A 304 14.37 -11.40 26.94
N TRP A 305 13.18 -10.81 26.98
CA TRP A 305 12.02 -11.35 27.67
C TRP A 305 11.74 -12.76 27.14
N SER A 306 11.63 -13.73 28.06
CA SER A 306 11.14 -15.08 27.73
C SER A 306 9.77 -14.96 27.08
N PRO A 307 9.49 -15.66 25.97
CA PRO A 307 8.17 -15.63 25.35
C PRO A 307 7.14 -16.14 26.35
N MET A 308 6.11 -15.33 26.65
CA MET A 308 4.92 -15.83 27.32
C MET A 308 4.31 -16.92 26.45
N VAL A 309 4.05 -18.07 27.07
CA VAL A 309 3.36 -19.20 26.49
C VAL A 309 2.02 -18.71 25.93
N THR A 310 1.80 -18.92 24.63
CA THR A 310 0.58 -18.59 23.91
C THR A 310 -0.62 -19.32 24.53
N GLN A 311 -1.60 -18.57 25.04
CA GLN A 311 -2.99 -19.02 25.03
C GLN A 311 -3.65 -18.60 23.72
N GLU A 312 -4.55 -19.45 23.21
CA GLU A 312 -5.12 -19.44 21.86
C GLU A 312 -5.74 -18.09 21.42
N PRO A 313 -5.67 -17.75 20.12
CA PRO A 313 -6.08 -16.45 19.63
C PRO A 313 -7.60 -16.33 19.49
N TRP A 314 -8.20 -15.40 20.22
CA TRP A 314 -9.48 -14.78 19.85
C TRP A 314 -9.27 -13.82 18.66
N HIS A 315 -10.01 -14.03 17.58
CA HIS A 315 -10.03 -13.13 16.42
C HIS A 315 -10.91 -11.90 16.71
N PRO A 316 -10.36 -10.69 16.51
CA PRO A 316 -10.95 -9.78 15.53
C PRO A 316 -9.91 -9.27 14.52
N ARG A 317 -10.29 -9.23 13.23
CA ARG A 317 -9.46 -8.71 12.13
C ARG A 317 -9.65 -7.20 12.02
N VAL A 318 -8.67 -6.43 12.48
CA VAL A 318 -8.37 -5.09 11.93
C VAL A 318 -6.87 -5.05 11.70
N THR A 319 -6.43 -4.82 10.46
CA THR A 319 -5.01 -4.79 10.10
C THR A 319 -4.60 -3.34 9.85
N PRO A 320 -3.89 -2.67 10.77
CA PRO A 320 -3.37 -1.33 10.53
C PRO A 320 -2.34 -1.35 9.39
N LYS A 321 -2.38 -0.34 8.52
CA LYS A 321 -1.42 -0.13 7.43
C LYS A 321 -0.55 1.09 7.71
N LEU A 322 0.71 1.00 7.31
CA LEU A 322 1.70 2.06 7.44
C LEU A 322 1.71 2.90 6.16
N LEU A 323 1.52 4.22 6.28
CA LEU A 323 1.68 5.16 5.16
C LEU A 323 2.93 6.04 5.39
N PRO A 324 3.75 6.31 4.36
CA PRO A 324 4.79 7.33 4.44
C PRO A 324 4.17 8.74 4.39
N VAL A 325 4.59 9.62 5.30
CA VAL A 325 4.12 11.02 5.39
C VAL A 325 5.13 11.97 4.72
N ASN A 326 4.64 12.97 3.97
CA ASN A 326 5.44 14.04 3.35
C ASN A 326 6.03 15.02 4.40
N PRO A 327 7.16 15.69 4.09
CA PRO A 327 7.85 16.61 5.00
C PRO A 327 7.06 17.88 5.35
#